data_AF-A0A136KI98-F1
#
_entry.id   AF-A0A136KI98-F1
#
_cell.length_a   1.000
_cell.length_b   1.000
_cell.length_c   1.000
_cell.angle_alpha   90.00
_cell.angle_beta   90.00
_cell.angle_gamma   90.00
#
_symmetry.space_group_name_H-M   'P 1'
#
loop_
_entity.id
_entity.type
_entity.pdbx_description
1 polymer ?
#
loop_
_entity_poly.entity_id
_entity_poly.type
_entity_poly.pdbx_seq_one_letter_code
_entity_poly.pdbx_strand_id
1 'polypeptide(L)'
;MIVYAICMAPWLYTTYFQPSDIPFPPVDRGQYIEGWPAGWGAREIMDIAREKSQQRPVVLVVEGTFGMTADVLDTFVKPGDQIEIKGYWPLDEKNLIENQSTLSDKHVYVVFAHRREFPSEWPIRLIKKYDKPGDESEITLFELLPSSTQ
;
A
#
# COMPACT_ATOMS: atom_id res chain seq x y z
N MET A 1 40.64 2.56 -12.16
CA MET A 1 39.54 3.42 -11.68
C MET A 1 38.54 3.80 -12.79
N ILE A 2 38.97 4.30 -13.96
CA ILE A 2 38.04 4.73 -15.04
C ILE A 2 37.12 3.59 -15.53
N VAL A 3 37.65 2.38 -15.74
CA VAL A 3 36.84 1.22 -16.18
C VAL A 3 35.76 0.85 -15.16
N TYR A 4 36.09 0.87 -13.87
CA TYR A 4 35.10 0.63 -12.80
C TYR A 4 34.00 1.69 -12.79
N ALA A 5 34.35 2.96 -12.97
CA ALA A 5 33.35 4.03 -13.07
C ALA A 5 32.41 3.83 -14.27
N ILE A 6 32.93 3.41 -15.41
CA ILE A 6 32.13 3.14 -16.62
C ILE A 6 31.19 1.95 -16.41
N CYS A 7 31.66 0.86 -15.78
CA CYS A 7 30.81 -0.29 -15.47
C CYS A 7 29.71 0.04 -14.44
N MET A 8 29.99 0.93 -13.49
CA MET A 8 29.03 1.34 -12.45
C MET A 8 28.07 2.44 -12.90
N ALA A 9 28.41 3.21 -13.94
CA ALA A 9 27.60 4.34 -14.38
C ALA A 9 26.13 3.97 -14.72
N PRO A 10 25.85 2.86 -15.44
CA PRO A 10 24.47 2.43 -15.69
C PRO A 10 23.71 2.08 -14.40
N TRP A 11 24.37 1.42 -13.44
CA TRP A 11 23.78 1.07 -12.14
C TRP A 11 23.44 2.30 -11.32
N LEU A 12 24.36 3.27 -11.26
CA LEU A 12 24.12 4.53 -10.56
C LEU A 12 22.97 5.28 -11.22
N TYR A 13 22.98 5.36 -12.55
CA TYR A 13 21.94 6.07 -13.30
C TYR A 13 20.55 5.47 -13.06
N THR A 14 20.37 4.15 -13.18
CA THR A 14 19.06 3.52 -12.92
C THR A 14 18.66 3.63 -11.46
N THR A 15 19.60 3.51 -10.51
CA THR A 15 19.28 3.66 -9.08
C THR A 15 18.73 5.05 -8.73
N TYR A 16 19.31 6.11 -9.29
CA TYR A 16 18.89 7.48 -8.95
C TYR A 16 17.74 8.01 -9.80
N PHE A 17 17.67 7.63 -11.08
CA PHE A 17 16.77 8.26 -12.04
C PHE A 17 15.71 7.32 -12.61
N GLN A 18 15.96 6.00 -12.64
CA GLN A 18 15.03 5.01 -13.22
C GLN A 18 15.00 3.72 -12.38
N PRO A 19 14.52 3.78 -11.12
CA PRO A 19 14.62 2.65 -10.20
C PRO A 19 13.89 1.39 -10.68
N SER A 20 12.88 1.51 -11.55
CA SER A 20 12.21 0.37 -12.21
C SER A 20 13.14 -0.47 -13.09
N ASP A 21 14.21 0.17 -13.60
CA ASP A 21 15.09 -0.38 -14.62
C ASP A 21 16.43 -0.83 -14.01
N ILE A 22 16.52 -0.90 -12.68
CA ILE A 22 17.71 -1.44 -12.01
C ILE A 22 17.94 -2.88 -12.51
N PRO A 23 19.15 -3.22 -12.96
CA PRO A 23 19.46 -4.52 -13.58
C PRO A 23 19.64 -5.63 -12.54
N PHE A 24 18.67 -5.76 -11.63
CA PHE A 24 18.59 -6.85 -10.67
C PHE A 24 18.31 -8.18 -11.38
N PRO A 25 18.81 -9.31 -10.84
CA PRO A 25 18.37 -10.62 -11.28
C PRO A 25 16.85 -10.79 -11.01
N PRO A 26 16.16 -11.68 -11.74
CA PRO A 26 14.69 -11.80 -11.65
C PRO A 26 14.15 -11.99 -10.23
N VAL A 27 14.86 -12.75 -9.38
CA VAL A 27 14.46 -12.98 -7.98
C VAL A 27 14.45 -11.68 -7.16
N ASP A 28 15.47 -10.84 -7.34
CA ASP A 28 15.59 -9.56 -6.63
C ASP A 28 14.62 -8.54 -7.21
N ARG A 29 14.37 -8.56 -8.53
CA ARG A 29 13.33 -7.71 -9.15
C ARG A 29 11.95 -7.99 -8.56
N GLY A 30 11.59 -9.25 -8.39
CA GLY A 30 10.34 -9.63 -7.73
C GLY A 30 10.21 -9.08 -6.31
N GLN A 31 11.30 -9.00 -5.55
CA GLN A 31 11.26 -8.48 -4.17
C GLN A 31 11.30 -6.95 -4.08
N TYR A 32 12.14 -6.29 -4.88
CA TYR A 32 12.41 -4.86 -4.72
C TYR A 32 11.61 -3.97 -5.67
N ILE A 33 11.19 -4.49 -6.82
CA ILE A 33 10.63 -3.68 -7.90
C ILE A 33 9.21 -4.10 -8.25
N GLU A 34 8.96 -5.38 -8.54
CA GLU A 34 7.77 -5.80 -9.30
C GLU A 34 6.70 -6.45 -8.41
N GLY A 35 7.10 -7.23 -7.40
CA GLY A 35 6.18 -8.04 -6.61
C GLY A 35 5.57 -7.31 -5.41
N TRP A 36 4.73 -8.05 -4.66
CA TRP A 36 3.99 -7.53 -3.52
C TRP A 36 4.82 -6.83 -2.43
N PRO A 37 6.09 -7.19 -2.13
CA PRO A 37 6.84 -6.50 -1.07
C PRO A 37 7.46 -5.18 -1.53
N ALA A 38 7.46 -4.88 -2.83
CA ALA A 38 7.98 -3.61 -3.34
C ALA A 38 7.13 -2.42 -2.84
N GLY A 39 7.77 -1.38 -2.30
CA GLY A 39 7.13 -0.27 -1.59
C GLY A 39 6.39 0.78 -2.44
N TRP A 40 6.14 0.50 -3.73
CA TRP A 40 5.40 1.40 -4.62
C TRP A 40 4.00 1.68 -4.08
N GLY A 41 3.56 2.94 -4.09
CA GLY A 41 2.22 3.36 -3.63
C GLY A 41 2.08 3.54 -2.11
N ALA A 42 3.01 3.00 -1.30
CA ALA A 42 2.92 3.07 0.16
C ALA A 42 2.98 4.52 0.67
N ARG A 43 3.89 5.33 0.13
CA ARG A 43 4.01 6.75 0.48
C ARG A 43 2.74 7.52 0.13
N GLU A 44 2.23 7.31 -1.08
CA GLU A 44 1.07 8.01 -1.60
C GLU A 44 -0.19 7.69 -0.80
N ILE A 45 -0.39 6.43 -0.42
CA ILE A 45 -1.48 6.00 0.48
C ILE A 45 -1.36 6.71 1.82
N MET A 46 -0.16 6.75 2.40
CA MET A 46 0.06 7.37 3.71
C MET A 46 -0.07 8.89 3.67
N ASP A 47 0.27 9.53 2.55
CA ASP A 47 0.05 10.96 2.36
C ASP A 47 -1.44 11.30 2.24
N ILE A 48 -2.23 10.48 1.52
CA ILE A 48 -3.70 10.60 1.50
C ILE A 48 -4.28 10.43 2.90
N ALA A 49 -3.86 9.40 3.64
CA ALA A 49 -4.31 9.16 5.00
C ALA A 49 -3.96 10.34 5.92
N ARG A 50 -2.76 10.92 5.77
CA ARG A 50 -2.31 12.07 6.55
C ARG A 50 -3.06 13.35 6.23
N GLU A 51 -3.40 13.59 4.97
CA GLU A 51 -4.25 14.73 4.61
C GLU A 51 -5.63 14.61 5.26
N LYS A 52 -6.22 13.41 5.23
CA LYS A 52 -7.55 13.14 5.79
C LYS A 52 -7.58 13.16 7.30
N SER A 53 -6.49 12.73 7.95
CA SER A 53 -6.37 12.72 9.41
C SER A 53 -6.40 14.12 10.05
N GLN A 54 -6.16 15.18 9.27
CA GLN A 54 -6.29 16.57 9.72
C GLN A 54 -7.75 16.98 10.00
N GLN A 55 -8.71 16.31 9.35
CA GLN A 55 -10.13 16.62 9.50
C GLN A 55 -10.78 15.71 10.54
N ARG A 56 -10.45 14.42 10.48
CA ARG A 56 -10.98 13.38 11.36
C ARG A 56 -10.00 12.19 11.38
N PRO A 57 -9.80 11.50 12.51
CA PRO A 57 -8.84 10.40 12.59
C PRO A 57 -9.07 9.34 11.49
N VAL A 58 -8.00 8.70 11.06
CA VAL A 58 -8.01 7.70 9.98
C VAL A 58 -7.67 6.32 10.54
N VAL A 59 -8.37 5.30 10.07
CA VAL A 59 -8.00 3.89 10.24
C VAL A 59 -7.72 3.28 8.87
N LEU A 60 -6.55 2.70 8.71
CA LEU A 60 -6.20 1.87 7.57
C LEU A 60 -6.42 0.40 7.94
N VAL A 61 -7.38 -0.24 7.30
CA VAL A 61 -7.62 -1.69 7.37
C VAL A 61 -6.81 -2.33 6.24
N VAL A 62 -5.74 -3.05 6.58
CA VAL A 62 -4.71 -3.44 5.62
C VAL A 62 -4.60 -4.95 5.54
N GLU A 63 -4.54 -5.48 4.32
CA GLU A 63 -4.18 -6.88 4.07
C GLU A 63 -2.66 -7.08 4.23
N GLY A 64 -2.27 -7.91 5.18
CA GLY A 64 -0.87 -8.20 5.49
C GLY A 64 -0.49 -7.83 6.92
N THR A 65 0.20 -8.73 7.62
CA THR A 65 0.84 -8.57 8.93
C THR A 65 2.21 -9.26 8.91
N PHE A 66 3.03 -9.16 9.97
CA PHE A 66 4.31 -9.88 10.09
C PHE A 66 5.35 -9.53 9.00
N GLY A 67 5.63 -8.24 8.84
CA GLY A 67 6.55 -7.70 7.84
C GLY A 67 5.92 -7.45 6.47
N MET A 68 4.59 -7.55 6.38
CA MET A 68 3.83 -7.29 5.15
C MET A 68 3.29 -5.85 5.13
N THR A 69 2.34 -5.58 4.22
CA THR A 69 1.86 -4.23 3.89
C THR A 69 1.49 -3.37 5.11
N ALA A 70 0.83 -3.91 6.13
CA ALA A 70 0.51 -3.13 7.33
C ALA A 70 1.75 -2.60 8.04
N ASP A 71 2.74 -3.46 8.27
CA ASP A 71 4.00 -3.08 8.93
C ASP A 71 4.83 -2.13 8.05
N VAL A 72 4.78 -2.31 6.72
CA VAL A 72 5.41 -1.38 5.77
C VAL A 72 4.80 0.01 5.92
N LEU A 73 3.47 0.12 5.91
CA LEU A 73 2.77 1.40 6.06
C LEU A 73 3.02 2.04 7.43
N ASP A 74 3.15 1.23 8.48
CA ASP A 74 3.47 1.70 9.84
C ASP A 74 4.81 2.43 9.89
N THR A 75 5.80 2.03 9.10
CA THR A 75 7.09 2.76 9.01
C THR A 75 6.98 4.19 8.49
N PHE A 76 5.88 4.55 7.84
CA PHE A 76 5.63 5.91 7.32
C PHE A 76 4.83 6.80 8.29
N VAL A 77 4.35 6.25 9.42
CA VAL A 77 3.63 7.02 10.44
C VAL A 77 4.58 8.01 11.10
N LYS A 78 4.14 9.28 11.21
CA LYS A 78 4.93 10.36 11.82
C LYS A 78 4.36 10.75 13.18
N PRO A 79 5.18 11.30 14.09
CA PRO A 79 4.67 11.88 15.34
C PRO A 79 3.60 12.93 15.06
N GLY A 80 2.44 12.77 15.70
CA GLY A 80 1.27 13.66 15.53
C GLY A 80 0.27 13.22 14.47
N ASP A 81 0.56 12.20 13.66
CA ASP A 81 -0.42 11.62 12.75
C ASP A 81 -1.57 10.99 13.55
N GLN A 82 -2.82 11.33 13.21
CA GLN A 82 -4.01 10.65 13.75
C GLN A 82 -4.40 9.47 12.84
N ILE A 83 -3.47 8.55 12.64
CA ILE A 83 -3.62 7.39 11.76
C ILE A 83 -3.40 6.12 12.59
N GLU A 84 -4.35 5.19 12.52
CA GLU A 84 -4.27 3.86 13.10
C GLU A 84 -4.19 2.82 11.97
N ILE A 85 -3.29 1.85 12.07
CA ILE A 85 -3.16 0.78 11.08
C ILE A 85 -3.59 -0.55 11.72
N LYS A 86 -4.54 -1.22 11.08
CA LYS A 86 -5.05 -2.54 11.49
C LYS A 86 -4.73 -3.54 10.39
N GLY A 87 -3.72 -4.36 10.61
CA GLY A 87 -3.36 -5.45 9.71
C GLY A 87 -4.21 -6.70 9.93
N TYR A 88 -4.64 -7.33 8.84
CA TYR A 88 -5.38 -8.60 8.83
C TYR A 88 -4.76 -9.59 7.85
N TRP A 89 -4.80 -10.89 8.20
CA TRP A 89 -4.36 -11.96 7.31
C TRP A 89 -5.21 -13.23 7.49
N PRO A 90 -6.05 -13.61 6.52
CA PRO A 90 -6.49 -12.82 5.37
C PRO A 90 -7.34 -11.61 5.78
N LEU A 91 -7.48 -10.63 4.89
CA LEU A 91 -8.45 -9.53 5.02
C LEU A 91 -9.71 -9.86 4.22
N ASP A 92 -10.83 -10.11 4.89
CA ASP A 92 -12.09 -10.53 4.28
C ASP A 92 -13.30 -9.69 4.74
N GLU A 93 -14.48 -9.97 4.19
CA GLU A 93 -15.72 -9.24 4.44
C GLU A 93 -16.02 -9.05 5.93
N LYS A 94 -15.78 -10.09 6.75
CA LYS A 94 -15.98 -10.03 8.21
C LYS A 94 -15.23 -8.86 8.84
N ASN A 95 -14.00 -8.60 8.40
CA ASN A 95 -13.20 -7.51 8.92
C ASN A 95 -13.71 -6.15 8.44
N LEU A 96 -14.26 -6.07 7.22
CA LEU A 96 -14.93 -4.88 6.72
C LEU A 96 -16.17 -4.56 7.57
N ILE A 97 -16.97 -5.58 7.88
CA ILE A 97 -18.17 -5.48 8.73
C ILE A 97 -17.79 -5.07 10.16
N GLU A 98 -16.76 -5.68 10.75
CA GLU A 98 -16.26 -5.32 12.09
C GLU A 98 -15.85 -3.85 12.18
N ASN A 99 -15.27 -3.30 11.11
CA ASN A 99 -14.85 -1.89 11.04
C ASN A 99 -15.97 -0.92 10.62
N GLN A 100 -17.19 -1.38 10.32
CA GLN A 100 -18.34 -0.50 10.05
C GLN A 100 -18.64 0.44 11.22
N SER A 101 -18.55 -0.09 12.45
CA SER A 101 -18.72 0.69 13.68
C SER A 101 -17.74 1.86 13.82
N THR A 102 -16.60 1.82 13.11
CA THR A 102 -15.56 2.84 13.17
C THR A 102 -15.86 4.04 12.25
N LEU A 103 -16.78 3.89 11.29
CA LEU A 103 -17.14 4.93 10.32
C LEU A 103 -17.82 6.15 10.96
N SER A 104 -18.44 6.01 12.13
CA SER A 104 -19.07 7.11 12.88
C SER A 104 -18.06 8.19 13.22
N ASP A 105 -16.90 7.78 13.73
CA ASP A 105 -15.94 8.69 14.35
C ASP A 105 -14.65 8.87 13.54
N LYS A 106 -14.38 7.98 12.59
CA LYS A 106 -13.13 7.96 11.82
C LYS A 106 -13.37 7.76 10.33
N HIS A 107 -12.42 8.21 9.51
CA HIS A 107 -12.31 7.74 8.13
C HIS A 107 -11.73 6.33 8.13
N VAL A 108 -12.34 5.42 7.38
CA VAL A 108 -11.84 4.04 7.27
C VAL A 108 -11.48 3.79 5.82
N TYR A 109 -10.21 3.53 5.58
CA TYR A 109 -9.69 3.11 4.28
C TYR A 109 -9.25 1.67 4.35
N VAL A 110 -9.33 0.99 3.21
CA VAL A 110 -8.98 -0.42 3.08
C VAL A 110 -7.86 -0.56 2.05
N VAL A 111 -6.81 -1.31 2.38
CA VAL A 111 -5.63 -1.47 1.54
C VAL A 111 -5.40 -2.94 1.24
N PHE A 112 -5.27 -3.28 -0.05
CA PHE A 112 -4.93 -4.63 -0.50
C PHE A 112 -3.66 -4.60 -1.37
N ALA A 113 -2.81 -5.60 -1.20
CA ALA A 113 -1.56 -5.73 -1.96
C ALA A 113 -1.34 -7.15 -2.51
N HIS A 114 -2.18 -8.12 -2.14
CA HIS A 114 -2.02 -9.53 -2.51
C HIS A 114 -3.16 -10.07 -3.39
N ARG A 115 -4.11 -9.22 -3.79
CA ARG A 115 -5.23 -9.58 -4.65
C ARG A 115 -5.61 -8.41 -5.57
N ARG A 116 -6.19 -8.73 -6.73
CA ARG A 116 -6.67 -7.77 -7.75
C ARG A 116 -8.18 -7.81 -7.97
N GLU A 117 -8.83 -8.88 -7.52
CA GLU A 117 -10.26 -9.10 -7.68
C GLU A 117 -10.94 -8.99 -6.32
N PHE A 118 -12.07 -8.28 -6.31
CA PHE A 118 -12.83 -7.98 -5.10
C PHE A 118 -14.30 -8.30 -5.34
N PRO A 119 -14.99 -8.96 -4.39
CA PRO A 119 -16.41 -9.21 -4.52
C PRO A 119 -17.22 -7.91 -4.60
N SER A 120 -18.19 -7.84 -5.52
CA SER A 120 -18.98 -6.64 -5.80
C SER A 120 -19.90 -6.21 -4.66
N GLU A 121 -20.22 -7.14 -3.76
CA GLU A 121 -21.05 -6.96 -2.58
C GLU A 121 -20.31 -6.30 -1.43
N TRP A 122 -18.97 -6.23 -1.48
CA TRP A 122 -18.20 -5.59 -0.43
C TRP A 122 -18.50 -4.09 -0.38
N PRO A 123 -18.67 -3.52 0.83
CA PRO A 123 -19.00 -2.11 0.99
C PRO A 123 -17.74 -1.24 0.82
N ILE A 124 -17.06 -1.33 -0.32
CA ILE A 124 -15.81 -0.61 -0.59
C ILE A 124 -15.87 0.15 -1.91
N ARG A 125 -15.19 1.30 -1.96
CA ARG A 125 -15.08 2.12 -3.16
C ARG A 125 -13.63 2.39 -3.49
N LEU A 126 -13.19 2.03 -4.71
CA LEU A 126 -11.82 2.27 -5.14
C LEU A 126 -11.52 3.77 -5.19
N ILE A 127 -10.47 4.20 -4.50
CA ILE A 127 -9.96 5.57 -4.53
C ILE A 127 -8.77 5.65 -5.48
N LYS A 128 -7.80 4.76 -5.28
CA LYS A 128 -6.53 4.72 -6.02
C LYS A 128 -6.01 3.31 -6.18
N LYS A 129 -5.28 3.11 -7.26
CA LYS A 129 -4.56 1.89 -7.61
C LYS A 129 -3.16 2.30 -8.04
N TYR A 130 -2.16 1.60 -7.54
CA TYR A 130 -0.76 1.84 -7.85
C TYR A 130 -0.17 0.56 -8.42
N ASP A 131 -0.04 0.54 -9.75
CA ASP A 131 0.59 -0.56 -10.47
C ASP A 131 2.10 -0.54 -10.24
N LYS A 132 2.67 -1.70 -9.97
CA LYS A 132 4.12 -1.84 -9.84
C LYS A 132 4.74 -2.07 -11.22
N PRO A 133 6.01 -1.69 -11.43
CA PRO A 133 6.69 -1.95 -12.69
C PRO A 133 6.55 -3.41 -13.11
N GLY A 134 6.33 -3.64 -14.41
CA GLY A 134 6.11 -4.99 -14.96
C GLY A 134 4.67 -5.51 -14.84
N ASP A 135 3.75 -4.81 -14.17
CA ASP A 135 2.35 -5.24 -13.97
C ASP A 135 2.25 -6.63 -13.29
N GLU A 136 3.22 -6.95 -12.43
CA GLU A 136 3.27 -8.21 -11.66
C GLU A 136 2.45 -8.12 -10.37
N SER A 137 2.35 -6.93 -9.77
CA SER A 137 1.49 -6.68 -8.61
C SER A 137 1.01 -5.23 -8.56
N GLU A 138 0.04 -4.97 -7.68
CA GLU A 138 -0.52 -3.66 -7.42
C GLU A 138 -0.82 -3.50 -5.93
N ILE A 139 -0.85 -2.25 -5.46
CA ILE A 139 -1.45 -1.91 -4.17
C ILE A 139 -2.67 -1.01 -4.43
N THR A 140 -3.78 -1.34 -3.80
CA THR A 140 -5.06 -0.66 -4.00
C THR A 140 -5.51 -0.02 -2.70
N LEU A 141 -6.08 1.18 -2.82
CA LEU A 141 -6.66 1.95 -1.73
C LEU A 141 -8.15 2.14 -1.99
N PHE A 142 -8.95 1.67 -1.05
CA PHE A 142 -10.39 1.80 -1.05
C PHE A 142 -10.87 2.65 0.13
N GLU A 143 -12.04 3.25 -0.02
CA GLU A 143 -12.84 3.76 1.09
C GLU A 143 -13.82 2.69 1.54
N LEU A 144 -13.94 2.47 2.85
CA LEU A 144 -15.02 1.67 3.41
C LEU A 144 -16.30 2.51 3.43
N LEU A 145 -17.35 2.02 2.79
CA LEU A 145 -18.67 2.62 2.76
C LEU A 145 -19.52 2.08 3.91
N PRO A 146 -20.51 2.86 4.40
CA PRO A 146 -21.54 2.31 5.26
C PRO A 146 -22.25 1.16 4.53
N SER A 147 -22.35 -0.01 5.17
CA SER A 147 -23.21 -1.07 4.68
C SER A 147 -24.63 -0.51 4.55
N SER A 148 -25.22 -0.61 3.37
CA SER A 148 -26.63 -0.28 3.19
C SER A 148 -27.42 -1.23 4.09
N THR A 149 -27.93 -0.72 5.22
CA THR A 149 -28.82 -1.45 6.12
C THR A 149 -29.92 -2.10 5.27
N GLN A 150 -29.94 -3.42 5.21
CA GLN A 150 -31.16 -4.15 4.89
C GLN A 150 -32.07 -4.16 6.11
#